data_AF-A0A9N9E2U5-F1
#
_entry.id   AF-A0A9N9E2U5-F1
#
_cell.length_a   1.000
_cell.length_b   1.000
_cell.length_c   1.000
_cell.angle_alpha   90.00
_cell.angle_beta   90.00
_cell.angle_gamma   90.00
#
_symmetry.space_group_name_H-M   'P 1'
#
loop_
_entity.id
_entity.type
_entity.pdbx_description
1 polymer ?
#
loop_
_entity_poly.entity_id
_entity_poly.type
_entity_poly.pdbx_seq_one_letter_code
_entity_poly.pdbx_strand_id
1 'polypeptide(L)'
;QYESVIVLDTPEIKYGQWHKKKPGYIYRKEASSWTINHKIDQGGSGKTTRAICAFPNRKVVVLTPANLLAEYHRKQNPGLTAMTYHKYFHLGATAIDEWDPACLGKKTLAEILIFDEACMIPRKVLQRLLSYAESRGCQIIMCGDPGQLTSWGDKEGPHKFLTEWADEVIWCMEDFRAQDNELKALKLRMWMKNDLAQLLEF
;
A
#
# COMPACT_ATOMS: atom_id res chain seq x y z
N GLN A 1 -0.10 -12.23 -25.86
CA GLN A 1 1.13 -13.05 -25.94
C GLN A 1 1.90 -12.80 -24.67
N TYR A 2 1.88 -13.77 -23.76
CA TYR A 2 2.64 -13.74 -22.52
C TYR A 2 4.00 -14.37 -22.83
N GLU A 3 5.10 -13.64 -22.62
CA GLU A 3 6.41 -14.27 -22.59
C GLU A 3 6.58 -14.89 -21.21
N SER A 4 6.55 -16.22 -21.20
CA SER A 4 6.74 -17.07 -20.04
C SER A 4 8.21 -17.12 -19.64
N VAL A 5 8.49 -16.87 -18.37
CA VAL A 5 9.58 -17.55 -17.66
C VAL A 5 9.01 -18.04 -16.34
N ILE A 6 8.53 -19.29 -16.34
CA ILE A 6 8.46 -20.09 -15.11
C ILE A 6 9.88 -20.64 -14.92
N VAL A 7 10.51 -20.33 -13.79
CA VAL A 7 11.57 -21.18 -13.25
C VAL A 7 11.14 -21.53 -11.84
N LEU A 8 10.64 -22.76 -11.69
CA LEU A 8 10.67 -23.47 -10.42
C LEU A 8 11.63 -24.64 -10.61
N ASP A 9 12.85 -24.46 -10.12
CA ASP A 9 13.61 -25.50 -9.45
C ASP A 9 14.45 -24.80 -8.36
N THR A 10 14.23 -25.18 -7.10
CA THR A 10 14.94 -24.63 -5.93
C THR A 10 16.41 -25.11 -5.96
N PRO A 11 17.44 -24.30 -5.60
CA PRO A 11 17.54 -23.44 -4.42
C PRO A 11 18.10 -22.03 -4.69
N GLU A 12 18.00 -21.14 -3.70
CA GLU A 12 18.48 -19.74 -3.71
C GLU A 12 17.68 -18.77 -4.59
N ILE A 13 16.45 -18.48 -4.15
CA ILE A 13 15.81 -17.19 -4.49
C ILE A 13 16.69 -16.09 -3.90
N LYS A 14 17.47 -15.40 -4.74
CA LYS A 14 18.13 -14.16 -4.35
C LYS A 14 17.05 -13.10 -4.15
N TYR A 15 16.82 -12.75 -2.88
CA TYR A 15 15.80 -11.80 -2.45
C TYR A 15 16.12 -10.39 -2.94
N GLY A 16 15.32 -9.90 -3.89
CA GLY A 16 15.41 -8.58 -4.47
C GLY A 16 14.02 -8.05 -4.79
N GLN A 17 13.83 -6.73 -4.71
CA GLN A 17 12.56 -6.06 -4.95
C GLN A 17 12.04 -6.40 -6.36
N TRP A 18 10.80 -6.88 -6.46
CA TRP A 18 10.16 -7.15 -7.74
C TRP A 18 9.37 -5.93 -8.18
N HIS A 19 9.59 -5.46 -9.40
CA HIS A 19 8.92 -4.30 -10.00
C HIS A 19 8.04 -4.74 -11.17
N LYS A 20 6.74 -4.42 -11.15
CA LYS A 20 5.86 -4.57 -12.32
C LYS A 20 5.64 -3.19 -12.95
N LYS A 21 6.06 -3.02 -14.23
CA LYS A 21 5.88 -1.78 -15.01
C LYS A 21 4.59 -1.83 -15.84
N LYS A 22 3.86 -0.72 -15.95
CA LYS A 22 2.75 -0.57 -16.91
C LYS A 22 3.30 -0.34 -18.33
N PRO A 23 2.75 -1.00 -19.38
CA PRO A 23 3.12 -0.71 -20.77
C PRO A 23 2.78 0.73 -21.15
N GLY A 24 3.68 1.42 -21.86
CA GLY A 24 3.46 2.78 -22.37
C GLY A 24 4.09 3.93 -21.57
N TYR A 25 4.79 3.64 -20.47
CA TYR A 25 5.43 4.66 -19.63
C TYR A 25 6.96 4.58 -19.68
N ILE A 26 7.62 5.73 -19.90
CA ILE A 26 9.08 5.87 -19.88
C ILE A 26 9.51 6.21 -18.45
N TYR A 27 10.12 5.26 -17.75
CA TYR A 27 10.61 5.45 -16.39
C TYR A 27 12.06 5.93 -16.40
N ARG A 28 12.33 7.13 -15.87
CA ARG A 28 13.70 7.60 -15.59
C ARG A 28 14.20 7.01 -14.27
N LYS A 29 15.50 6.74 -14.19
CA LYS A 29 16.22 6.10 -13.06
C LYS A 29 16.30 6.97 -11.79
N GLU A 30 15.60 8.09 -11.75
CA GLU A 30 15.44 8.93 -10.57
C GLU A 30 13.99 8.77 -10.11
N ALA A 31 13.76 8.51 -8.83
CA ALA A 31 12.44 8.26 -8.23
C ALA A 31 11.50 9.50 -8.23
N SER A 32 11.47 10.24 -9.33
CA SER A 32 10.89 11.56 -9.45
C SER A 32 10.36 11.81 -10.88
N SER A 33 9.36 11.02 -11.29
CA SER A 33 8.28 11.54 -12.13
C SER A 33 7.13 10.52 -12.20
N TRP A 34 6.08 10.78 -11.38
CA TRP A 34 4.70 10.21 -11.38
C TRP A 34 4.48 8.81 -10.77
N THR A 35 3.44 8.49 -9.97
CA THR A 35 2.54 9.27 -9.07
C THR A 35 1.93 8.35 -7.98
N ILE A 36 1.74 7.05 -8.24
CA ILE A 36 1.07 6.11 -7.33
C ILE A 36 1.86 4.80 -7.20
N ASN A 37 2.36 4.50 -6.00
CA ASN A 37 3.12 3.26 -5.72
C ASN A 37 2.32 2.31 -4.83
N HIS A 38 2.35 1.01 -5.11
CA HIS A 38 1.84 -0.02 -4.21
C HIS A 38 2.95 -0.92 -3.67
N LYS A 39 3.14 -0.94 -2.35
CA LYS A 39 4.08 -1.83 -1.66
C LYS A 39 3.31 -3.00 -1.05
N ILE A 40 3.63 -4.20 -1.50
CA ILE A 40 2.93 -5.44 -1.18
C ILE A 40 3.88 -6.38 -0.44
N ASP A 41 3.70 -6.47 0.88
CA ASP A 41 4.61 -7.23 1.72
C ASP A 41 3.88 -7.92 2.88
N GLN A 42 4.40 -9.07 3.32
CA GLN A 42 3.98 -9.72 4.55
C GLN A 42 4.15 -8.80 5.77
N GLY A 43 3.26 -8.95 6.76
CA GLY A 43 3.41 -8.36 8.09
C GLY A 43 4.81 -8.59 8.71
N GLY A 44 5.57 -7.50 8.86
CA GLY A 44 6.93 -7.51 9.42
C GLY A 44 8.01 -6.91 8.51
N SER A 45 7.72 -6.66 7.23
CA SER A 45 8.68 -6.16 6.23
C SER A 45 9.10 -4.69 6.37
N GLY A 46 8.48 -3.94 7.29
CA GLY A 46 8.72 -2.50 7.44
C GLY A 46 8.22 -1.66 6.25
N LYS A 47 7.29 -2.15 5.42
CA LYS A 47 6.72 -1.45 4.25
C LYS A 47 6.46 0.05 4.46
N THR A 48 5.72 0.37 5.53
CA THR A 48 5.28 1.73 5.86
C THR A 48 6.43 2.57 6.38
N THR A 49 7.30 2.00 7.24
CA THR A 49 8.54 2.66 7.69
C THR A 49 9.43 3.03 6.50
N ARG A 50 9.64 2.09 5.57
CA ARG A 50 10.43 2.32 4.35
C ARG A 50 9.78 3.38 3.44
N ALA A 51 8.45 3.46 3.40
CA ALA A 51 7.75 4.50 2.65
C ALA A 51 7.93 5.89 3.28
N ILE A 52 7.88 6.00 4.61
CA ILE A 52 8.13 7.25 5.34
C ILE A 52 9.59 7.70 5.12
N CYS A 53 10.55 6.80 5.34
CA CYS A 53 11.98 7.10 5.24
C CYS A 53 12.45 7.45 3.82
N ALA A 54 11.68 7.12 2.78
CA ALA A 54 12.00 7.51 1.41
C ALA A 54 11.89 9.03 1.17
N PHE A 55 11.30 9.79 2.11
CA PHE A 55 11.08 11.23 1.96
C PHE A 55 11.41 12.03 3.23
N PRO A 56 12.68 12.04 3.69
CA PRO A 56 13.06 12.57 5.00
C PRO A 56 12.81 14.07 5.21
N ASN A 57 12.59 14.84 4.14
CA ASN A 57 12.38 16.29 4.18
C ASN A 57 11.09 16.76 3.48
N ARG A 58 10.17 15.85 3.16
CA ARG A 58 8.89 16.21 2.50
C ARG A 58 7.74 16.04 3.46
N LYS A 59 6.65 16.78 3.22
CA LYS A 59 5.47 16.71 4.07
C LYS A 59 4.66 15.45 3.75
N VAL A 60 4.94 14.40 4.53
CA VAL A 60 4.24 13.11 4.47
C VAL A 60 3.09 13.08 5.47
N VAL A 61 1.93 12.58 5.05
CA VAL A 61 0.84 12.18 5.95
C VAL A 61 0.56 10.70 5.78
N VAL A 62 0.57 9.96 6.89
CA VAL A 62 0.20 8.54 6.92
C VAL A 62 -1.27 8.39 7.28
N LEU A 63 -2.02 7.73 6.41
CA LEU A 63 -3.43 7.43 6.53
C LEU A 63 -3.59 5.95 6.85
N THR A 64 -4.37 5.65 7.89
CA THR A 64 -4.58 4.28 8.39
C THR A 64 -6.08 3.95 8.43
N PRO A 65 -6.46 2.67 8.45
CA PRO A 65 -7.86 2.28 8.68
C PRO A 65 -8.31 2.49 10.13
N ALA A 66 -7.40 2.41 11.11
CA ALA A 66 -7.72 2.40 12.53
C ALA A 66 -6.92 3.42 13.37
N ASN A 67 -7.56 4.03 14.37
CA ASN A 67 -6.94 5.04 15.24
C ASN A 67 -5.71 4.51 16.00
N LEU A 68 -5.75 3.26 16.47
CA LEU A 68 -4.64 2.63 17.19
C LEU A 68 -3.38 2.55 16.32
N LEU A 69 -3.52 2.25 15.03
CA LEU A 69 -2.39 2.18 14.10
C LEU A 69 -1.82 3.57 13.82
N ALA A 70 -2.66 4.58 13.65
CA ALA A 70 -2.19 5.97 13.55
C ALA A 70 -1.43 6.42 14.80
N GLU A 71 -1.91 6.05 15.99
CA GLU A 71 -1.22 6.36 17.25
C GLU A 71 0.13 5.65 17.35
N TYR A 72 0.20 4.38 16.96
CA TYR A 72 1.46 3.64 16.88
C TYR A 72 2.48 4.38 15.99
N HIS A 73 2.09 4.80 14.78
CA HIS A 73 2.99 5.54 13.89
C HIS A 73 3.52 6.85 14.49
N ARG A 74 2.65 7.62 15.16
CA ARG A 74 3.06 8.86 15.84
C ARG A 74 4.01 8.61 17.01
N LYS A 75 3.84 7.51 17.75
CA LYS A 75 4.74 7.12 18.85
C LYS A 75 6.11 6.68 18.34
N GLN A 76 6.14 5.92 17.25
CA GLN A 76 7.40 5.42 16.66
C GLN A 76 8.16 6.50 15.88
N ASN A 77 7.46 7.52 15.37
CA ASN A 77 8.04 8.59 14.55
C ASN A 77 7.62 9.96 15.09
N PRO A 78 8.32 10.51 16.10
CA PRO A 78 8.02 11.84 16.61
C PRO A 78 7.99 12.90 15.50
N GLY A 79 6.93 13.70 15.45
CA GLY A 79 6.73 14.72 14.42
C GLY A 79 6.00 14.23 13.15
N LEU A 80 5.80 12.92 12.98
CA LEU A 80 5.03 12.37 11.87
C LEU A 80 3.54 12.72 12.02
N THR A 81 2.93 13.21 10.94
CA THR A 81 1.47 13.32 10.87
C THR A 81 0.88 11.98 10.44
N ALA A 82 0.21 11.28 11.36
CA ALA A 82 -0.56 10.08 11.04
C ALA A 82 -1.98 10.18 11.61
N MET A 83 -2.99 9.73 10.87
CA MET A 83 -4.39 9.67 11.30
C MET A 83 -5.19 8.65 10.48
N THR A 84 -6.48 8.48 10.76
CA THR A 84 -7.33 7.64 9.90
C THR A 84 -7.67 8.34 8.60
N TYR A 85 -7.86 7.58 7.51
CA TYR A 85 -8.33 8.16 6.25
C TYR A 85 -9.70 8.83 6.42
N HIS A 86 -10.58 8.28 7.27
CA HIS A 86 -11.86 8.89 7.64
C HIS A 86 -11.70 10.30 8.20
N LYS A 87 -10.80 10.47 9.17
CA LYS A 87 -10.53 11.77 9.79
C LYS A 87 -9.87 12.72 8.81
N TYR A 88 -8.96 12.23 7.96
CA TYR A 88 -8.27 13.08 7.01
C TYR A 88 -9.19 13.61 5.91
N PHE A 89 -10.09 12.78 5.36
CA PHE A 89 -11.00 13.18 4.29
C PHE A 89 -12.36 13.67 4.79
N HIS A 90 -12.53 13.91 6.10
CA HIS A 90 -13.81 14.30 6.71
C HIS A 90 -14.98 13.38 6.31
N LEU A 91 -14.69 12.07 6.20
CA LEU A 91 -15.68 11.08 5.76
C LEU A 91 -16.79 10.87 6.81
N GLY A 92 -16.45 10.96 8.10
CA GLY A 92 -17.41 10.74 9.19
C GLY A 92 -18.13 9.40 9.05
N ALA A 93 -19.46 9.42 9.14
CA ALA A 93 -20.35 8.29 8.84
C ALA A 93 -20.97 8.37 7.43
N THR A 94 -20.53 9.32 6.61
CA THR A 94 -21.06 9.53 5.25
C THR A 94 -20.65 8.37 4.35
N ALA A 95 -21.61 7.83 3.61
CA ALA A 95 -21.33 6.83 2.59
C ALA A 95 -20.41 7.43 1.51
N ILE A 96 -19.47 6.63 0.97
CA ILE A 96 -18.52 7.18 0.00
C ILE A 96 -19.18 7.75 -1.26
N ASP A 97 -20.31 7.19 -1.67
CA ASP A 97 -21.06 7.64 -2.85
C ASP A 97 -21.69 9.04 -2.64
N GLU A 98 -21.85 9.46 -1.37
CA GLU A 98 -22.36 10.77 -0.97
C GLU A 98 -21.23 11.74 -0.58
N TRP A 99 -19.98 11.28 -0.55
CA TRP A 99 -18.86 12.10 -0.13
C TRP A 99 -18.50 13.16 -1.18
N ASP A 100 -18.56 14.41 -0.77
CA ASP A 100 -18.17 15.59 -1.57
C ASP A 100 -16.87 16.21 -1.03
N PRO A 101 -15.83 16.37 -1.87
CA PRO A 101 -14.64 17.14 -1.52
C PRO A 101 -14.86 18.52 -0.90
N ALA A 102 -16.00 19.17 -1.14
CA ALA A 102 -16.37 20.44 -0.51
C ALA A 102 -16.32 20.38 1.03
N CYS A 103 -16.53 19.21 1.64
CA CYS A 103 -16.43 19.01 3.10
C CYS A 103 -15.03 19.26 3.66
N LEU A 104 -13.98 19.28 2.82
CA LEU A 104 -12.62 19.62 3.21
C LEU A 104 -12.40 21.14 3.36
N GLY A 105 -13.33 21.96 2.87
CA GLY A 105 -13.24 23.41 2.94
C GLY A 105 -11.94 23.94 2.33
N LYS A 106 -11.19 24.73 3.11
CA LYS A 106 -9.89 25.31 2.70
C LYS A 106 -8.68 24.40 2.92
N LYS A 107 -8.90 23.14 3.34
CA LYS A 107 -7.80 22.22 3.62
C LYS A 107 -7.05 21.88 2.34
N THR A 108 -5.76 22.22 2.28
CA THR A 108 -4.84 21.72 1.26
C THR A 108 -4.41 20.29 1.60
N LEU A 109 -4.41 19.40 0.60
CA LEU A 109 -3.89 18.06 0.78
C LEU A 109 -2.36 18.10 0.99
N ALA A 110 -1.84 17.10 1.69
CA ALA A 110 -0.41 16.88 1.80
C ALA A 110 0.19 16.56 0.43
N GLU A 111 1.47 16.86 0.29
CA GLU A 111 2.25 16.54 -0.90
C GLU A 111 2.32 15.03 -1.13
N ILE A 112 2.51 14.26 -0.04
CA ILE A 112 2.59 12.80 -0.09
C ILE A 112 1.59 12.20 0.90
N LEU A 113 0.74 11.30 0.39
CA LEU A 113 -0.17 10.48 1.18
C LEU A 113 0.30 9.03 1.18
N ILE A 114 0.53 8.48 2.36
CA ILE A 114 0.82 7.05 2.54
C ILE A 114 -0.41 6.38 3.12
N PHE A 115 -1.09 5.55 2.35
CA PHE A 115 -2.17 4.68 2.83
C PHE A 115 -1.56 3.40 3.40
N ASP A 116 -1.48 3.30 4.71
CA ASP A 116 -1.08 2.10 5.42
C ASP A 116 -2.25 1.13 5.59
N GLU A 117 -1.96 -0.17 5.51
CA GLU A 117 -2.93 -1.26 5.43
C GLU A 117 -4.06 -0.95 4.43
N ALA A 118 -3.68 -0.47 3.24
CA ALA A 118 -4.61 -0.13 2.15
C ALA A 118 -5.50 -1.32 1.74
N CYS A 119 -5.01 -2.54 1.98
CA CYS A 119 -5.72 -3.80 1.81
C CYS A 119 -6.99 -3.93 2.68
N MET A 120 -7.05 -3.22 3.81
CA MET A 120 -8.20 -3.22 4.71
C MET A 120 -9.23 -2.14 4.35
N ILE A 121 -8.99 -1.34 3.32
CA ILE A 121 -9.88 -0.24 2.92
C ILE A 121 -10.82 -0.74 1.80
N PRO A 122 -12.15 -0.59 1.93
CA PRO A 122 -13.08 -1.02 0.89
C PRO A 122 -12.74 -0.42 -0.47
N ARG A 123 -12.87 -1.22 -1.53
CA ARG A 123 -12.39 -0.83 -2.88
C ARG A 123 -12.99 0.49 -3.34
N LYS A 124 -14.30 0.67 -3.18
CA LYS A 124 -15.00 1.91 -3.60
C LYS A 124 -14.49 3.14 -2.85
N VAL A 125 -14.27 3.00 -1.54
CA VAL A 125 -13.70 4.06 -0.70
C VAL A 125 -12.32 4.44 -1.21
N LEU A 126 -11.46 3.43 -1.37
CA LEU A 126 -10.10 3.66 -1.80
C LEU A 126 -10.05 4.31 -3.18
N GLN A 127 -10.75 3.75 -4.18
CA GLN A 127 -10.81 4.30 -5.53
C GLN A 127 -11.22 5.78 -5.54
N ARG A 128 -12.30 6.14 -4.85
CA ARG A 128 -12.80 7.51 -4.84
C ARG A 128 -11.80 8.49 -4.22
N LEU A 129 -11.19 8.11 -3.09
CA LEU A 129 -10.21 8.95 -2.38
C LEU A 129 -8.90 9.08 -3.16
N LEU A 130 -8.45 7.99 -3.80
CA LEU A 130 -7.26 7.99 -4.65
C LEU A 130 -7.43 8.90 -5.86
N SER A 131 -8.53 8.76 -6.61
CA SER A 131 -8.81 9.63 -7.76
C SER A 131 -8.87 11.10 -7.36
N TYR A 132 -9.46 11.41 -6.20
CA TYR A 132 -9.47 12.78 -5.69
C TYR A 132 -8.08 13.29 -5.34
N ALA A 133 -7.28 12.52 -4.59
CA ALA A 133 -5.93 12.92 -4.21
C ALA A 133 -5.02 13.11 -5.44
N GLU A 134 -5.10 12.21 -6.41
CA GLU A 134 -4.39 12.30 -7.68
C GLU A 134 -4.78 13.55 -8.46
N SER A 135 -6.07 13.87 -8.56
CA SER A 135 -6.56 15.09 -9.24
C SER A 135 -6.05 16.40 -8.60
N ARG A 136 -5.54 16.32 -7.36
CA ARG A 136 -4.94 17.43 -6.61
C ARG A 136 -3.42 17.41 -6.63
N GLY A 137 -2.80 16.50 -7.39
CA GLY A 137 -1.35 16.39 -7.53
C GLY A 137 -0.64 15.75 -6.35
N CYS A 138 -1.35 15.02 -5.49
CA CYS A 138 -0.72 14.26 -4.41
C CYS A 138 0.09 13.10 -4.98
N GLN A 139 1.30 12.89 -4.46
CA GLN A 139 1.98 11.61 -4.62
C GLN A 139 1.38 10.61 -3.62
N ILE A 140 1.02 9.43 -4.11
CA ILE A 140 0.31 8.41 -3.32
C ILE A 140 1.19 7.17 -3.18
N ILE A 141 1.27 6.64 -1.96
CA ILE A 141 1.91 5.37 -1.67
C ILE A 141 0.93 4.51 -0.89
N MET A 142 0.69 3.30 -1.35
CA MET A 142 -0.23 2.35 -0.74
C MET A 142 0.59 1.20 -0.20
N CYS A 143 0.60 1.02 1.11
CA CYS A 143 1.25 -0.10 1.79
C CYS A 143 0.16 -1.09 2.21
N GLY A 144 0.33 -2.36 1.90
CA GLY A 144 -0.63 -3.38 2.29
C GLY A 144 -0.04 -4.78 2.28
N ASP A 145 -0.67 -5.66 3.03
CA ASP A 145 -0.43 -7.10 2.99
C ASP A 145 -1.63 -7.77 2.29
N PRO A 146 -1.45 -8.47 1.18
CA PRO A 146 -2.52 -9.14 0.47
C PRO A 146 -3.07 -10.35 1.23
N GLY A 147 -2.32 -10.86 2.21
CA GLY A 147 -2.76 -11.91 3.12
C GLY A 147 -3.52 -11.43 4.34
N GLN A 148 -3.78 -10.11 4.46
CA GLN A 148 -4.61 -9.60 5.52
C GLN A 148 -6.10 -9.84 5.29
N LEU A 149 -6.86 -9.79 6.39
CA LEU A 149 -8.32 -9.88 6.35
C LEU A 149 -8.91 -8.83 5.40
N THR A 150 -9.83 -9.26 4.55
CA THR A 150 -10.60 -8.34 3.71
C THR A 150 -11.44 -7.40 4.57
N SER A 151 -11.71 -6.22 4.03
CA SER A 151 -12.59 -5.25 4.67
C SER A 151 -13.99 -5.84 4.88
N TRP A 152 -14.61 -5.53 6.03
CA TRP A 152 -15.95 -6.01 6.36
C TRP A 152 -16.97 -5.66 5.27
N GLY A 153 -17.61 -6.69 4.68
CA GLY A 153 -18.66 -6.54 3.67
C GLY A 153 -18.18 -6.57 2.21
N ASP A 154 -16.88 -6.54 1.94
CA ASP A 154 -16.30 -6.63 0.58
C ASP A 154 -15.65 -8.00 0.39
N LYS A 155 -16.23 -8.85 -0.46
CA LYS A 155 -15.75 -10.23 -0.68
C LYS A 155 -14.47 -10.32 -1.52
N GLU A 156 -14.20 -9.31 -2.35
CA GLU A 156 -13.11 -9.35 -3.35
C GLU A 156 -11.83 -8.66 -2.89
N GLY A 157 -11.85 -7.90 -1.78
CA GLY A 157 -10.71 -7.09 -1.33
C GLY A 157 -10.23 -6.06 -2.39
N PRO A 158 -9.37 -5.09 -2.03
CA PRO A 158 -8.91 -4.09 -2.98
C PRO A 158 -7.65 -4.53 -3.77
N HIS A 159 -7.13 -5.75 -3.60
CA HIS A 159 -5.79 -6.14 -4.08
C HIS A 159 -5.60 -6.06 -5.60
N LYS A 160 -6.53 -6.65 -6.37
CA LYS A 160 -6.49 -6.60 -7.84
C LYS A 160 -6.56 -5.16 -8.32
N PHE A 161 -7.50 -4.40 -7.77
CA PHE A 161 -7.63 -2.96 -8.02
C PHE A 161 -6.35 -2.18 -7.71
N LEU A 162 -5.75 -2.40 -6.53
CA LEU A 162 -4.52 -1.74 -6.10
C LEU A 162 -3.34 -2.00 -7.05
N THR A 163 -3.21 -3.25 -7.51
CA THR A 163 -2.16 -3.68 -8.43
C THR A 163 -2.37 -3.10 -9.84
N GLU A 164 -3.62 -3.00 -10.29
CA GLU A 164 -3.98 -2.40 -11.58
C GLU A 164 -3.91 -0.87 -11.56
N TRP A 165 -4.22 -0.25 -10.41
CA TRP A 165 -4.26 1.20 -10.26
C TRP A 165 -2.85 1.80 -10.14
N ALA A 166 -1.95 1.17 -9.41
CA ALA A 166 -0.60 1.70 -9.19
C ALA A 166 0.23 1.79 -10.48
N ASP A 167 1.08 2.81 -10.56
CA ASP A 167 2.06 2.97 -11.64
C ASP A 167 3.23 2.00 -11.49
N GLU A 168 3.55 1.68 -10.23
CA GLU A 168 4.59 0.75 -9.85
C GLU A 168 4.15 -0.07 -8.64
N VAL A 169 4.39 -1.38 -8.72
CA VAL A 169 4.16 -2.32 -7.62
C VAL A 169 5.49 -2.89 -7.17
N ILE A 170 5.78 -2.77 -5.87
CA ILE A 170 7.01 -3.22 -5.22
C ILE A 170 6.66 -4.33 -4.24
N TRP A 171 7.32 -5.49 -4.39
CA TRP A 171 7.18 -6.61 -3.47
C TRP A 171 8.41 -6.78 -2.59
N CYS A 172 8.22 -6.94 -1.29
CA CYS A 172 9.25 -7.31 -0.34
C CYS A 172 8.85 -8.59 0.40
N MET A 173 9.64 -9.63 0.18
CA MET A 173 9.45 -10.96 0.75
C MET A 173 10.20 -11.14 2.08
N GLU A 174 10.87 -10.09 2.55
CA GLU A 174 11.72 -10.16 3.73
C GLU A 174 10.93 -9.77 4.98
N ASP A 175 11.00 -10.61 6.02
CA ASP A 175 10.45 -10.34 7.34
C ASP A 175 11.58 -9.91 8.27
N PHE A 176 11.66 -8.60 8.55
CA PHE A 176 12.66 -8.02 9.45
C PHE A 176 12.28 -8.18 10.93
N ARG A 177 11.05 -8.62 11.24
CA ARG A 177 10.57 -8.78 12.62
C ARG A 177 10.93 -10.16 13.17
N ALA A 178 10.76 -11.21 12.38
CA ALA A 178 11.23 -12.54 12.77
C ALA A 178 12.76 -12.55 12.82
N GLN A 179 13.35 -13.06 13.90
CA GLN A 179 14.80 -13.23 14.03
C GLN A 179 15.25 -14.64 13.64
N ASP A 180 14.36 -15.61 13.75
CA ASP A 180 14.60 -17.02 13.44
C ASP A 180 14.38 -17.33 11.95
N ASN A 181 15.35 -17.99 11.32
CA ASN A 181 15.32 -18.26 9.88
C ASN A 181 14.29 -19.33 9.48
N GLU A 182 14.03 -20.31 10.34
CA GLU A 182 13.01 -21.34 10.08
C GLU A 182 11.61 -20.74 10.16
N LEU A 183 11.37 -19.86 11.14
CA LEU A 183 10.14 -19.12 11.30
C LEU A 183 9.90 -18.17 10.12
N LYS A 184 10.93 -17.45 9.64
CA LYS A 184 10.83 -16.63 8.42
C LYS A 184 10.39 -17.47 7.23
N ALA A 185 11.05 -18.61 7.01
CA ALA A 185 10.73 -19.50 5.89
C ALA A 185 9.32 -20.11 6.03
N LEU A 186 8.88 -20.44 7.25
CA LEU A 186 7.53 -20.95 7.50
C LEU A 186 6.47 -19.88 7.24
N LYS A 187 6.64 -18.68 7.80
CA LYS A 187 5.75 -17.54 7.60
C LYS A 187 5.60 -17.19 6.12
N LEU A 188 6.70 -17.18 5.38
CA LEU A 188 6.70 -16.92 3.96
C LEU A 188 5.95 -18.02 3.19
N ARG A 189 6.21 -19.29 3.50
CA ARG A 189 5.48 -20.41 2.87
C ARG A 189 3.98 -20.37 3.13
N MET A 190 3.56 -20.03 4.35
CA MET A 190 2.14 -19.91 4.68
C MET A 190 1.48 -18.77 3.92
N TRP A 191 2.16 -17.62 3.85
CA TRP A 191 1.71 -16.46 3.08
C TRP A 191 1.62 -16.80 1.58
N MET A 192 2.64 -17.46 1.02
CA MET A 192 2.62 -17.87 -0.39
C MET A 192 1.52 -18.90 -0.71
N LYS A 193 1.25 -19.84 0.20
CA LYS A 193 0.28 -20.91 -0.01
C LYS A 193 -1.17 -20.42 0.02
N ASN A 194 -1.48 -19.49 0.92
CA ASN A 194 -2.86 -19.08 1.19
C ASN A 194 -3.21 -17.71 0.58
N ASP A 195 -2.22 -16.83 0.41
CA ASP A 195 -2.45 -15.42 0.08
C ASP A 195 -1.99 -15.08 -1.35
N LEU A 196 -0.96 -15.77 -1.86
CA LEU A 196 -0.57 -15.68 -3.28
C LEU A 196 -1.54 -16.44 -4.20
N ALA A 197 -2.21 -17.47 -3.70
CA ALA A 197 -3.31 -18.10 -4.43
C ALA A 197 -4.44 -17.09 -4.71
N GLN A 198 -4.76 -16.21 -3.77
CA GLN A 198 -5.73 -15.12 -3.96
C GLN A 198 -5.26 -14.08 -4.99
N LEU A 199 -3.95 -13.95 -5.21
CA LEU A 199 -3.37 -13.06 -6.21
C LEU A 199 -3.22 -13.72 -7.60
N LEU A 200 -3.18 -15.05 -7.67
CA LEU A 200 -2.96 -15.83 -8.90
C LEU A 200 -4.24 -16.46 -9.48
N GLU A 201 -5.32 -16.58 -8.71
CA GLU A 201 -6.61 -17.08 -9.19
C GLU A 201 -7.47 -16.04 -9.97
N PHE A 202 -6.91 -14.89 -10.38
CA PHE A 202 -7.66 -13.83 -11.09
C PHE A 202 -6.92 -13.09 -12.22
#